data_AF-A0A0C2X3X8-F1
#
_entry.id   AF-A0A0C2X3X8-F1
#
_cell.length_a   1.000
_cell.length_b   1.000
_cell.length_c   1.000
_cell.angle_alpha   90.00
_cell.angle_beta   90.00
_cell.angle_gamma   90.00
#
_symmetry.space_group_name_H-M   'P 1'
#
loop_
_entity.id
_entity.type
_entity.pdbx_description
1 polymer ?
#
loop_
_entity_poly.entity_id
_entity_poly.type
_entity_poly.pdbx_seq_one_letter_code
_entity_poly.pdbx_strand_id
1 'polypeptide(L)'
;MERVQFQQEQMLAELKDLVDKKLFTESETKQIFKKRTGFEIALVRRVANKSDFLRYLAYEMGLEQLRRKRAERLKIARGPSTVSDYALVKRQFQILERAVKKFKSDVDLWIQYIQVAKRERARSLVGKITARALQLHPNEPKLYILAASHEIENLSPSAARTLLQRGLRLNKESIELWKEYVKMELGYIETVRRRWDVLGIPAEDGEEGAAAARKEIVQGGIVKSVMTNAVKATKTIRMVSELQKVIESYGMSGELREALLVDLYGLWKEHMDARDENTR
;
A
#
# COMPACT_ATOMS: atom_id res chain seq x y z
N MET A 1 6.59 18.81 -30.80
CA MET A 1 7.73 19.72 -30.53
C MET A 1 7.40 20.64 -29.36
N GLU A 2 6.30 21.39 -29.43
CA GLU A 2 5.86 22.33 -28.38
C GLU A 2 5.78 21.74 -26.95
N ARG A 3 5.22 20.53 -26.78
CA ARG A 3 5.19 19.85 -25.47
C ARG A 3 6.58 19.56 -24.87
N VAL A 4 7.58 19.28 -25.72
CA VAL A 4 8.94 19.00 -25.26
C VAL A 4 9.61 20.30 -24.82
N GLN A 5 9.42 21.39 -25.59
CA GLN A 5 9.92 22.73 -25.26
C GLN A 5 9.34 23.21 -23.91
N PHE A 6 8.04 23.07 -23.70
CA PHE A 6 7.41 23.41 -22.42
C PHE A 6 8.02 22.65 -21.24
N GLN A 7 8.28 21.33 -21.39
CA GLN A 7 8.93 20.56 -20.33
C GLN A 7 10.39 20.99 -20.10
N GLN A 8 11.08 21.40 -21.17
CA GLN A 8 12.45 21.90 -21.07
C GLN A 8 12.53 23.22 -20.30
N GLU A 9 11.61 24.15 -20.53
CA GLU A 9 11.54 25.42 -19.81
C GLU A 9 11.31 25.19 -18.31
N GLN A 10 10.42 24.27 -17.94
CA GLN A 10 10.19 23.92 -16.53
C GLN A 10 11.40 23.30 -15.84
N MET A 11 12.36 22.74 -16.58
CA MET A 11 13.59 22.15 -16.02
C MET A 11 14.65 23.20 -15.65
N LEU A 12 14.56 24.43 -16.17
CA LEU A 12 15.66 25.39 -16.05
C LEU A 12 15.85 25.87 -14.61
N ALA A 13 14.75 26.20 -13.92
CA ALA A 13 14.79 26.68 -12.55
C ALA A 13 15.36 25.63 -11.58
N GLU A 14 14.95 24.35 -11.72
CA GLU A 14 15.46 23.26 -10.88
C GLU A 14 16.93 22.95 -11.14
N LEU A 15 17.39 23.00 -12.40
CA LEU A 15 18.79 22.73 -12.74
C LEU A 15 19.72 23.85 -12.27
N LYS A 16 19.28 25.11 -12.36
CA LYS A 16 20.03 26.25 -11.83
C LYS A 16 20.21 26.15 -10.32
N ASP A 17 19.13 25.88 -9.59
CA ASP A 17 19.17 25.72 -8.13
C ASP A 17 20.06 24.55 -7.67
N LEU A 18 20.12 23.45 -8.46
CA LEU A 18 21.04 22.34 -8.20
C LEU A 18 22.53 22.71 -8.34
N VAL A 19 22.86 23.63 -9.26
CA VAL A 19 24.22 24.17 -9.42
C VAL A 19 24.54 25.14 -8.30
N ASP A 20 23.60 26.04 -7.97
CA ASP A 20 23.77 27.04 -6.91
C ASP A 20 24.04 26.37 -5.54
N LYS A 21 23.35 25.24 -5.26
CA LYS A 21 23.60 24.40 -4.08
C LYS A 21 24.88 23.55 -4.14
N LYS A 22 25.66 23.63 -5.23
CA LYS A 22 26.86 22.82 -5.48
C LYS A 22 26.60 21.31 -5.40
N LEU A 23 25.36 20.88 -5.63
CA LEU A 23 24.98 19.46 -5.67
C LEU A 23 25.40 18.84 -7.01
N PHE A 24 25.38 19.64 -8.08
CA PHE A 24 25.80 19.24 -9.41
C PHE A 24 26.66 20.34 -10.04
N THR A 25 27.57 19.93 -10.90
CA THR A 25 28.35 20.86 -11.73
C THR A 25 27.55 21.27 -12.97
N GLU A 26 27.93 22.37 -13.62
CA GLU A 26 27.29 22.81 -14.86
C GLU A 26 27.40 21.77 -16.00
N SER A 27 28.50 21.01 -16.06
CA SER A 27 28.67 19.96 -17.06
C SER A 27 27.70 18.81 -16.81
N GLU A 28 27.50 18.43 -15.54
CA GLU A 28 26.53 17.41 -15.15
C GLU A 28 25.09 17.85 -15.43
N THR A 29 24.71 19.10 -15.11
CA THR A 29 23.36 19.60 -15.38
C THR A 29 23.08 19.71 -16.88
N LYS A 30 24.07 20.07 -17.71
CA LYS A 30 23.98 19.97 -19.17
C LYS A 30 23.74 18.53 -19.65
N GLN A 31 24.42 17.54 -19.07
CA GLN A 31 24.19 16.13 -19.38
C GLN A 31 22.79 15.67 -18.94
N ILE A 32 22.33 16.09 -17.76
CA ILE A 32 20.98 15.81 -17.26
C ILE A 32 19.93 16.39 -18.22
N PHE A 33 20.11 17.64 -18.64
CA PHE A 33 19.22 18.32 -19.59
C PHE A 33 19.14 17.55 -20.93
N LYS A 34 20.29 17.14 -21.47
CA LYS A 34 20.35 16.36 -22.72
C LYS A 34 19.65 15.01 -22.58
N LYS A 35 19.90 14.27 -21.49
CA LYS A 35 19.25 12.97 -21.23
C LYS A 35 17.73 13.11 -21.08
N ARG A 36 17.26 14.09 -20.30
CA ARG A 36 15.82 14.38 -20.14
C ARG A 36 15.14 14.75 -21.44
N THR A 37 15.79 15.57 -22.26
CA THR A 37 15.30 15.91 -23.60
C THR A 37 15.11 14.66 -24.46
N GLY A 38 16.09 13.75 -24.45
CA GLY A 38 15.98 12.46 -25.14
C GLY A 38 14.78 11.63 -24.66
N PHE A 39 14.56 11.55 -23.35
CA PHE A 39 13.38 10.88 -22.79
C PHE A 39 12.07 11.56 -23.17
N GLU A 40 11.97 12.89 -23.11
CA GLU A 40 10.75 13.61 -23.47
C GLU A 40 10.39 13.45 -24.96
N ILE A 41 11.39 13.43 -25.85
CA ILE A 41 11.18 13.10 -27.26
C ILE A 41 10.63 11.67 -27.39
N ALA A 42 11.22 10.71 -26.67
CA ALA A 42 10.77 9.32 -26.68
C ALA A 42 9.34 9.14 -26.14
N LEU A 43 8.88 9.98 -25.22
CA LEU A 43 7.51 9.94 -24.69
C LEU A 43 6.44 10.52 -25.64
N VAL A 44 6.83 11.36 -26.60
CA VAL A 44 5.90 12.08 -27.51
C VAL A 44 5.67 11.35 -28.84
N ARG A 45 6.27 10.17 -29.02
CA ARG A 45 6.02 9.29 -30.18
C ARG A 45 4.53 8.97 -30.41
N ARG A 46 4.19 8.71 -31.69
CA ARG A 46 2.81 8.41 -32.14
C ARG A 46 2.19 7.24 -31.38
N VAL A 47 2.92 6.13 -31.28
CA VAL A 47 2.52 4.96 -30.49
C VAL A 47 3.33 4.97 -29.21
N ALA A 48 2.67 5.27 -28.10
CA ALA A 48 3.33 5.26 -26.80
C ALA A 48 3.67 3.81 -26.42
N ASN A 49 4.89 3.60 -25.95
CA ASN A 49 5.29 2.34 -25.34
C ASN A 49 5.73 2.57 -23.87
N LYS A 50 5.30 1.65 -23.02
CA LYS A 50 5.47 1.68 -21.56
C LYS A 50 6.94 1.70 -21.13
N SER A 51 7.82 1.00 -21.85
CA SER A 51 9.25 0.91 -21.51
C SER A 51 9.92 2.28 -21.40
N ASP A 52 9.47 3.28 -22.16
CA ASP A 52 10.12 4.59 -22.17
C ASP A 52 9.75 5.39 -20.93
N PHE A 53 8.51 5.26 -20.46
CA PHE A 53 8.10 5.82 -19.17
C PHE A 53 8.87 5.18 -18.02
N LEU A 54 9.01 3.85 -18.04
CA LEU A 54 9.74 3.11 -17.00
C LEU A 54 11.23 3.44 -17.00
N ARG A 55 11.88 3.50 -18.17
CA ARG A 55 13.29 3.92 -18.29
C ARG A 55 13.50 5.34 -17.81
N TYR A 56 12.59 6.25 -18.16
CA TYR A 56 12.68 7.63 -17.72
C TYR A 56 12.48 7.76 -16.20
N LEU A 57 11.49 7.06 -15.66
CA LEU A 57 11.24 7.00 -14.21
C LEU A 57 12.46 6.45 -13.45
N ALA A 58 13.05 5.35 -13.91
CA ALA A 58 14.23 4.77 -13.29
C ALA A 58 15.42 5.74 -13.29
N TYR A 59 15.61 6.48 -14.38
CA TYR A 59 16.62 7.54 -14.45
C TYR A 59 16.37 8.66 -13.42
N GLU A 60 15.14 9.17 -13.30
CA GLU A 60 14.81 10.22 -12.32
C GLU A 60 14.90 9.74 -10.87
N MET A 61 14.56 8.48 -10.59
CA MET A 61 14.79 7.88 -9.28
C MET A 61 16.28 7.80 -8.93
N GLY A 62 17.11 7.38 -9.89
CA GLY A 62 18.55 7.33 -9.70
C GLY A 62 19.15 8.72 -9.46
N LEU A 63 18.64 9.74 -10.17
CA LEU A 63 19.08 11.12 -9.99
C LEU A 63 18.72 11.66 -8.60
N GLU A 64 17.50 11.38 -8.10
CA GLU A 64 17.09 11.77 -6.75
C GLU A 64 17.90 11.05 -5.67
N GLN A 65 18.20 9.76 -5.84
CA GLN A 65 19.08 9.03 -4.93
C GLN A 65 20.49 9.63 -4.90
N LEU A 66 21.04 9.99 -6.07
CA LEU A 66 22.34 10.65 -6.17
C LEU A 66 22.32 12.03 -5.48
N ARG A 67 21.25 12.82 -5.69
CA ARG A 67 21.05 14.11 -5.03
C ARG A 67 21.08 13.96 -3.51
N ARG A 68 20.32 13.00 -2.96
CA ARG A 68 20.28 12.72 -1.50
C ARG A 68 21.65 12.38 -0.94
N LYS A 69 22.36 11.43 -1.57
CA LYS A 69 23.72 11.03 -1.16
C LYS A 69 24.71 12.21 -1.19
N ARG A 70 24.63 13.07 -2.21
CA ARG A 70 25.49 14.26 -2.32
C ARG A 70 25.16 15.29 -1.25
N ALA A 71 23.87 15.53 -1.00
CA ALA A 71 23.42 16.45 0.05
C ALA A 71 23.89 16.00 1.45
N GLU A 72 23.80 14.70 1.74
CA GLU A 72 24.32 14.09 2.97
C GLU A 72 25.83 14.25 3.10
N ARG A 73 26.58 13.93 2.02
CA ARG A 73 28.04 14.04 2.00
C ARG A 73 28.54 15.47 2.18
N LEU A 74 27.90 16.43 1.53
CA LEU A 74 28.25 17.85 1.61
C LEU A 74 27.76 18.51 2.90
N LYS A 75 27.03 17.78 3.76
CA LYS A 75 26.45 18.27 5.02
C LYS A 75 25.75 19.62 4.84
N ILE A 76 25.02 19.77 3.74
CA ILE A 76 24.32 21.01 3.42
C ILE A 76 23.34 21.30 4.56
N ALA A 77 23.47 22.47 5.16
CA ALA A 77 22.60 22.90 6.25
C ALA A 77 21.13 22.82 5.80
N ARG A 78 20.26 22.31 6.68
CA ARG A 78 18.82 22.26 6.41
C ARG A 78 18.25 23.67 6.45
N GLY A 79 18.26 24.32 5.29
CA GLY A 79 17.59 25.61 5.06
C GLY A 79 16.12 25.45 4.67
N PRO A 80 15.44 26.55 4.34
CA PRO A 80 14.10 26.49 3.75
C PRO A 80 14.13 25.66 2.46
N SER A 81 13.09 24.85 2.24
CA SER A 81 12.99 24.01 1.05
C SER A 81 13.01 24.88 -0.21
N THR A 82 13.92 24.58 -1.12
CA THR A 82 13.97 25.22 -2.44
C THR A 82 13.39 24.30 -3.50
N VAL A 83 13.34 24.76 -4.75
CA VAL A 83 12.74 24.03 -5.87
C VAL A 83 13.43 22.68 -6.11
N SER A 84 14.76 22.63 -6.02
CA SER A 84 15.53 21.39 -6.22
C SER A 84 15.23 20.28 -5.22
N ASP A 85 14.66 20.59 -4.05
CA ASP A 85 14.43 19.60 -3.00
C ASP A 85 13.25 18.67 -3.32
N TYR A 86 12.29 19.14 -4.10
CA TYR A 86 11.08 18.38 -4.48
C TYR A 86 10.91 18.21 -6.00
N ALA A 87 11.63 18.97 -6.84
CA ALA A 87 11.46 18.93 -8.30
C ALA A 87 11.66 17.53 -8.91
N LEU A 88 12.69 16.80 -8.48
CA LEU A 88 12.99 15.45 -8.98
C LEU A 88 11.86 14.47 -8.65
N VAL A 89 11.35 14.50 -7.41
CA VAL A 89 10.23 13.67 -6.97
C VAL A 89 8.93 14.07 -7.70
N LYS A 90 8.67 15.38 -7.84
CA LYS A 90 7.53 15.90 -8.60
C LYS A 90 7.54 15.39 -10.04
N ARG A 91 8.71 15.35 -10.68
CA ARG A 91 8.90 14.83 -12.03
C ARG A 91 8.61 13.34 -12.13
N GLN A 92 9.06 12.54 -11.15
CA GLN A 92 8.70 11.12 -11.06
C GLN A 92 7.17 10.93 -11.07
N PHE A 93 6.44 11.72 -10.28
CA PHE A 93 4.97 11.66 -10.25
C PHE A 93 4.34 12.12 -11.57
N GLN A 94 4.86 13.16 -12.22
CA GLN A 94 4.36 13.61 -13.52
C GLN A 94 4.55 12.55 -14.61
N ILE A 95 5.68 11.85 -14.62
CA ILE A 95 5.96 10.75 -15.55
C ILE A 95 4.96 9.61 -15.32
N LEU A 96 4.78 9.20 -14.06
CA LEU A 96 3.83 8.15 -13.68
C LEU A 96 2.38 8.53 -14.01
N GLU A 97 1.96 9.77 -13.73
CA GLU A 97 0.62 10.27 -14.06
C GLU A 97 0.37 10.25 -15.58
N ARG A 98 1.37 10.63 -16.40
CA ARG A 98 1.29 10.50 -17.86
C ARG A 98 1.24 9.04 -18.29
N ALA A 99 1.98 8.16 -17.63
CA ALA A 99 2.01 6.74 -17.93
C ALA A 99 0.65 6.08 -17.65
N VAL A 100 0.07 6.24 -16.46
CA VAL A 100 -1.23 5.64 -16.11
C VAL A 100 -2.38 6.22 -16.94
N LYS A 101 -2.28 7.47 -17.41
CA LYS A 101 -3.26 8.04 -18.36
C LYS A 101 -3.25 7.34 -19.71
N LYS A 102 -2.10 6.84 -20.16
CA LYS A 102 -1.96 6.12 -21.44
C LYS A 102 -2.19 4.62 -21.29
N PHE A 103 -1.67 4.01 -20.23
CA PHE A 103 -1.75 2.57 -19.97
C PHE A 103 -2.69 2.28 -18.79
N LYS A 104 -3.96 2.71 -18.91
CA LYS A 104 -4.93 2.64 -17.82
C LYS A 104 -5.21 1.22 -17.33
N SER A 105 -5.14 0.25 -18.24
CA SER A 105 -5.39 -1.17 -17.97
C SER A 105 -4.26 -1.87 -17.21
N ASP A 106 -3.08 -1.24 -17.12
CA ASP A 106 -1.90 -1.84 -16.51
C ASP A 106 -1.91 -1.66 -14.99
N VAL A 107 -2.37 -2.69 -14.28
CA VAL A 107 -2.48 -2.72 -12.81
C VAL A 107 -1.11 -2.54 -12.14
N ASP A 108 -0.06 -3.19 -12.66
CA ASP A 108 1.28 -3.13 -12.07
C ASP A 108 1.84 -1.70 -12.11
N LEU A 109 1.53 -0.95 -13.17
CA LEU A 109 1.89 0.46 -13.27
C LEU A 109 1.17 1.33 -12.22
N TRP A 110 -0.11 1.05 -11.91
CA TRP A 110 -0.83 1.72 -10.82
C TRP A 110 -0.21 1.38 -9.46
N ILE A 111 0.09 0.10 -9.22
CA ILE A 111 0.75 -0.34 -7.98
C ILE A 111 2.10 0.35 -7.83
N GLN A 112 2.92 0.39 -8.89
CA GLN A 112 4.19 1.08 -8.88
C GLN A 112 4.00 2.58 -8.56
N TYR A 113 3.00 3.24 -9.14
CA TYR A 113 2.74 4.64 -8.84
C TYR A 113 2.40 4.87 -7.37
N ILE A 114 1.51 4.04 -6.81
CA ILE A 114 1.13 4.10 -5.40
C ILE A 114 2.34 3.87 -4.49
N GLN A 115 3.16 2.86 -4.77
CA GLN A 115 4.35 2.53 -3.98
C GLN A 115 5.37 3.67 -3.96
N VAL A 116 5.61 4.31 -5.12
CA VAL A 116 6.50 5.48 -5.20
C VAL A 116 5.94 6.63 -4.38
N ALA A 117 4.64 6.92 -4.48
CA ALA A 117 4.01 7.96 -3.68
C ALA A 117 4.07 7.66 -2.16
N LYS A 118 3.92 6.40 -1.75
CA LYS A 118 4.11 5.96 -0.35
C LYS A 118 5.55 6.20 0.11
N ARG A 119 6.55 5.78 -0.69
CA ARG A 119 7.98 5.94 -0.36
C ARG A 119 8.37 7.41 -0.15
N GLU A 120 7.83 8.29 -0.97
CA GLU A 120 8.05 9.75 -0.88
C GLU A 120 7.11 10.43 0.13
N ARG A 121 6.35 9.67 0.93
CA ARG A 121 5.42 10.13 1.98
C ARG A 121 4.33 11.09 1.49
N ALA A 122 3.93 10.99 0.22
CA ALA A 122 2.90 11.83 -0.40
C ALA A 122 1.48 11.32 -0.09
N ARG A 123 1.07 11.34 1.18
CA ARG A 123 -0.17 10.69 1.69
C ARG A 123 -1.44 11.07 0.92
N SER A 124 -1.68 12.37 0.73
CA SER A 124 -2.86 12.85 -0.02
C SER A 124 -2.89 12.34 -1.46
N LEU A 125 -1.71 12.22 -2.09
CA LEU A 125 -1.59 11.71 -3.44
C LEU A 125 -1.84 10.20 -3.49
N VAL A 126 -1.34 9.43 -2.51
CA VAL A 126 -1.61 8.00 -2.38
C VAL A 126 -3.12 7.72 -2.35
N GLY A 127 -3.87 8.39 -1.47
CA GLY A 127 -5.33 8.21 -1.40
C GLY A 127 -6.03 8.50 -2.73
N LYS A 128 -5.65 9.58 -3.42
CA LYS A 128 -6.22 9.96 -4.73
C LYS A 128 -5.91 8.93 -5.83
N ILE A 129 -4.67 8.46 -5.92
CA ILE A 129 -4.26 7.47 -6.93
C ILE A 129 -4.95 6.14 -6.66
N THR A 130 -4.94 5.69 -5.41
CA THR A 130 -5.56 4.42 -5.00
C THR A 130 -7.06 4.42 -5.29
N ALA A 131 -7.77 5.51 -4.98
CA ALA A 131 -9.19 5.63 -5.32
C ALA A 131 -9.45 5.52 -6.84
N ARG A 132 -8.63 6.17 -7.67
CA ARG A 132 -8.72 6.08 -9.14
C ARG A 132 -8.39 4.67 -9.65
N ALA A 133 -7.37 4.03 -9.09
CA ALA A 133 -7.00 2.67 -9.45
C ALA A 133 -8.13 1.68 -9.13
N LEU A 134 -8.73 1.77 -7.93
CA LEU A 134 -9.86 0.92 -7.52
C LEU A 134 -11.14 1.15 -8.34
N GLN A 135 -11.35 2.35 -8.87
CA GLN A 135 -12.47 2.62 -9.78
C GLN A 135 -12.30 1.91 -11.14
N LEU A 136 -11.07 1.84 -11.64
CA LEU A 136 -10.76 1.19 -12.91
C LEU A 136 -10.60 -0.33 -12.77
N HIS A 137 -10.12 -0.79 -11.62
CA HIS A 137 -9.72 -2.18 -11.35
C HIS A 137 -10.36 -2.73 -10.07
N PRO A 138 -11.69 -2.81 -9.99
CA PRO A 138 -12.41 -3.25 -8.79
C PRO A 138 -12.22 -4.75 -8.46
N ASN A 139 -11.81 -5.54 -9.45
CA ASN A 139 -11.60 -6.99 -9.30
C ASN A 139 -10.16 -7.37 -8.94
N GLU A 140 -9.30 -6.39 -8.65
CA GLU A 140 -7.90 -6.63 -8.31
C GLU A 140 -7.69 -6.59 -6.78
N PRO A 141 -7.51 -7.72 -6.09
CA PRO A 141 -7.35 -7.75 -4.64
C PRO A 141 -6.13 -6.98 -4.13
N LYS A 142 -5.02 -6.98 -4.90
CA LYS A 142 -3.77 -6.32 -4.51
C LYS A 142 -3.94 -4.82 -4.24
N LEU A 143 -4.84 -4.15 -4.98
CA LEU A 143 -5.11 -2.73 -4.79
C LEU A 143 -5.82 -2.46 -3.45
N TYR A 144 -6.74 -3.34 -3.03
CA TYR A 144 -7.40 -3.22 -1.72
C TYR A 144 -6.43 -3.47 -0.57
N ILE A 145 -5.57 -4.47 -0.70
CA ILE A 145 -4.52 -4.77 0.29
C ILE A 145 -3.58 -3.56 0.44
N LEU A 146 -3.11 -3.01 -0.68
CA LEU A 146 -2.23 -1.84 -0.67
C LEU A 146 -2.91 -0.59 -0.08
N ALA A 147 -4.19 -0.39 -0.38
CA ALA A 147 -5.00 0.68 0.17
C ALA A 147 -5.16 0.54 1.69
N ALA A 148 -5.55 -0.64 2.15
CA ALA A 148 -5.75 -0.92 3.57
C ALA A 148 -4.44 -0.78 4.37
N SER A 149 -3.33 -1.30 3.84
CA SER A 149 -2.00 -1.10 4.42
C SER A 149 -1.67 0.38 4.60
N HIS A 150 -2.00 1.23 3.62
CA HIS A 150 -1.78 2.68 3.75
C HIS A 150 -2.65 3.32 4.84
N GLU A 151 -3.91 2.93 4.96
CA GLU A 151 -4.80 3.45 6.00
C GLU A 151 -4.37 3.00 7.41
N ILE A 152 -3.85 1.79 7.57
CA ILE A 152 -3.28 1.30 8.84
C ILE A 152 -2.06 2.14 9.24
N GLU A 153 -1.14 2.39 8.28
CA GLU A 153 0.03 3.26 8.51
C GLU A 153 -0.36 4.70 8.92
N ASN A 154 -1.55 5.15 8.52
CA ASN A 154 -2.12 6.46 8.87
C ASN A 154 -3.06 6.40 10.09
N LEU A 155 -2.97 5.35 10.92
CA LEU A 155 -3.76 5.19 12.15
C LEU A 155 -5.28 5.21 11.92
N SER A 156 -5.73 4.70 10.77
CA SER A 156 -7.16 4.62 10.41
C SER A 156 -7.63 3.16 10.18
N PRO A 157 -7.68 2.30 11.23
CA PRO A 157 -8.12 0.91 11.10
C PRO A 157 -9.55 0.75 10.57
N SER A 158 -10.44 1.69 10.89
CA SER A 158 -11.82 1.72 10.38
C SER A 158 -11.89 1.86 8.85
N ALA A 159 -11.06 2.75 8.29
CA ALA A 159 -10.98 2.94 6.84
C ALA A 159 -10.38 1.71 6.16
N ALA A 160 -9.33 1.12 6.76
CA ALA A 160 -8.74 -0.13 6.29
C ALA A 160 -9.76 -1.28 6.27
N ARG A 161 -10.52 -1.46 7.35
CA ARG A 161 -11.63 -2.43 7.45
C ARG A 161 -12.65 -2.24 6.34
N THR A 162 -13.11 -1.01 6.14
CA THR A 162 -14.10 -0.67 5.10
C THR A 162 -13.59 -1.00 3.69
N LEU A 163 -12.31 -0.72 3.41
CA LEU A 163 -11.68 -1.04 2.12
C LEU A 163 -11.59 -2.56 1.89
N LEU A 164 -11.13 -3.32 2.90
CA LEU A 164 -11.00 -4.77 2.79
C LEU A 164 -12.37 -5.44 2.64
N GLN A 165 -13.36 -5.04 3.43
CA GLN A 165 -14.74 -5.54 3.29
C GLN A 165 -15.33 -5.20 1.91
N ARG A 166 -15.08 -3.99 1.38
CA ARG A 166 -15.49 -3.62 0.03
C ARG A 166 -14.83 -4.52 -1.02
N GLY A 167 -13.54 -4.79 -0.88
CA GLY A 167 -12.81 -5.69 -1.78
C GLY A 167 -13.36 -7.11 -1.72
N LEU A 168 -13.69 -7.61 -0.52
CA LEU A 168 -14.24 -8.95 -0.31
C LEU A 168 -15.65 -9.12 -0.89
N ARG A 169 -16.46 -8.05 -0.95
CA ARG A 169 -17.76 -8.12 -1.64
C ARG A 169 -17.63 -8.49 -3.11
N LEU A 170 -16.54 -8.05 -3.75
CA LEU A 170 -16.28 -8.26 -5.17
C LEU A 170 -15.39 -9.50 -5.41
N ASN A 171 -14.43 -9.74 -4.52
CA ASN A 171 -13.38 -10.74 -4.67
C ASN A 171 -13.44 -11.79 -3.53
N LYS A 172 -14.60 -12.43 -3.37
CA LYS A 172 -14.90 -13.36 -2.27
C LYS A 172 -13.98 -14.58 -2.21
N GLU A 173 -13.42 -14.97 -3.35
CA GLU A 173 -12.53 -16.14 -3.46
C GLU A 173 -11.06 -15.80 -3.20
N SER A 174 -10.71 -14.51 -3.05
CA SER A 174 -9.32 -14.09 -2.88
C SER A 174 -8.79 -14.45 -1.50
N ILE A 175 -7.96 -15.49 -1.46
CA ILE A 175 -7.24 -15.92 -0.26
C ILE A 175 -6.38 -14.78 0.30
N GLU A 176 -5.69 -14.04 -0.56
CA GLU A 176 -4.81 -12.94 -0.14
C GLU A 176 -5.58 -11.85 0.61
N LEU A 177 -6.79 -11.53 0.15
CA LEU A 177 -7.61 -10.48 0.76
C LEU A 177 -8.17 -10.90 2.13
N TRP A 178 -8.61 -12.15 2.27
CA TRP A 178 -9.02 -12.71 3.55
C TRP A 178 -7.87 -12.77 4.56
N LYS A 179 -6.68 -13.21 4.13
CA LYS A 179 -5.48 -13.23 4.97
C LYS A 179 -5.16 -11.84 5.50
N GLU A 180 -5.15 -10.84 4.62
CA GLU A 180 -4.86 -9.48 5.02
C GLU A 180 -5.92 -8.92 5.97
N TYR A 181 -7.18 -9.28 5.75
CA TYR A 181 -8.27 -8.86 6.63
C TYR A 181 -8.13 -9.45 8.04
N VAL A 182 -7.84 -10.74 8.15
CA VAL A 182 -7.56 -11.37 9.44
C VAL A 182 -6.35 -10.73 10.11
N LYS A 183 -5.24 -10.53 9.40
CA LYS A 183 -4.05 -9.84 9.95
C LYS A 183 -4.38 -8.46 10.52
N MET A 184 -5.18 -7.67 9.79
CA MET A 184 -5.58 -6.34 10.23
C MET A 184 -6.40 -6.40 11.52
N GLU A 185 -7.39 -7.31 11.60
CA GLU A 185 -8.21 -7.47 12.81
C GLU A 185 -7.38 -7.97 14.01
N LEU A 186 -6.45 -8.90 13.80
CA LEU A 186 -5.52 -9.35 14.84
C LEU A 186 -4.65 -8.20 15.36
N GLY A 187 -4.12 -7.37 14.46
CA GLY A 187 -3.37 -6.17 14.84
C GLY A 187 -4.22 -5.14 15.59
N TYR A 188 -5.50 -5.01 15.23
CA TYR A 188 -6.43 -4.14 15.95
C TYR A 188 -6.69 -4.64 17.37
N ILE A 189 -6.94 -5.94 17.57
CA ILE A 189 -7.13 -6.54 18.90
C ILE A 189 -5.93 -6.26 19.81
N GLU A 190 -4.72 -6.50 19.32
CA GLU A 190 -3.50 -6.26 20.10
C GLU A 190 -3.31 -4.78 20.46
N THR A 191 -3.63 -3.87 19.53
CA THR A 191 -3.58 -2.43 19.77
C THR A 191 -4.57 -2.01 20.85
N VAL A 192 -5.80 -2.53 20.78
CA VAL A 192 -6.86 -2.25 21.76
C VAL A 192 -6.50 -2.83 23.13
N ARG A 193 -6.00 -4.08 23.17
CA ARG A 193 -5.58 -4.73 24.41
C ARG A 193 -4.50 -3.93 25.14
N ARG A 194 -3.43 -3.53 24.43
CA ARG A 194 -2.36 -2.69 24.99
C ARG A 194 -2.88 -1.35 25.49
N ARG A 195 -3.81 -0.75 24.75
CA ARG A 195 -4.40 0.53 25.16
C ARG A 195 -5.19 0.40 26.47
N TRP A 196 -5.97 -0.67 26.64
CA TRP A 196 -6.73 -0.90 27.87
C TRP A 196 -5.84 -1.26 29.05
N ASP A 197 -4.79 -2.04 28.82
CA ASP A 197 -3.77 -2.36 29.82
C ASP A 197 -3.09 -1.09 30.37
N VAL A 198 -2.67 -0.19 29.47
CA VAL A 198 -2.10 1.12 29.85
C VAL A 198 -3.10 2.02 30.60
N LEU A 199 -4.38 1.97 30.22
CA LEU A 199 -5.43 2.75 30.88
C LEU A 199 -5.92 2.14 32.20
N GLY A 200 -5.45 0.94 32.56
CA GLY A 200 -5.93 0.22 33.74
C GLY A 200 -7.42 -0.12 33.66
N ILE A 201 -7.96 -0.32 32.45
CA ILE A 201 -9.35 -0.73 32.24
C ILE A 201 -9.34 -2.25 32.05
N PRO A 202 -9.61 -3.04 33.09
CA PRO A 202 -9.74 -4.48 32.89
C PRO A 202 -10.96 -4.74 32.00
N ALA A 203 -10.90 -5.82 31.23
CA ALA A 203 -11.95 -6.17 30.28
C ALA A 203 -13.34 -6.26 30.95
N GLU A 204 -13.36 -6.57 32.25
CA GLU A 204 -14.55 -6.89 33.04
C GLU A 204 -15.11 -5.70 33.85
N ASP A 205 -14.45 -4.53 33.92
CA ASP A 205 -14.92 -3.39 34.75
C ASP A 205 -15.75 -2.36 33.96
N GLY A 206 -17.00 -2.13 34.34
CA GLY A 206 -17.88 -1.08 33.79
C GLY A 206 -19.33 -1.55 33.66
N GLU A 207 -20.17 -0.76 32.97
CA GLU A 207 -21.54 -1.19 32.61
C GLU A 207 -21.50 -2.55 31.89
N GLU A 208 -22.37 -3.49 32.28
CA GLU A 208 -22.34 -4.90 31.81
C GLU A 208 -22.25 -5.02 30.28
N GLY A 209 -22.95 -4.16 29.54
CA GLY A 209 -22.91 -4.14 28.07
C GLY A 209 -21.55 -3.71 27.49
N ALA A 210 -20.87 -2.75 28.13
CA ALA A 210 -19.55 -2.30 27.71
C ALA A 210 -18.48 -3.35 28.04
N ALA A 211 -18.57 -4.01 29.19
CA ALA A 211 -17.68 -5.10 29.57
C ALA A 211 -17.80 -6.32 28.62
N ALA A 212 -19.03 -6.72 28.28
CA ALA A 212 -19.28 -7.79 27.33
C ALA A 212 -18.69 -7.50 25.94
N ALA A 213 -18.90 -6.28 25.41
CA ALA A 213 -18.35 -5.87 24.12
C ALA A 213 -16.81 -5.88 24.10
N ARG A 214 -16.17 -5.43 25.20
CA ARG A 214 -14.71 -5.48 25.31
C ARG A 214 -14.17 -6.90 25.35
N LYS A 215 -14.85 -7.80 26.08
CA LYS A 215 -14.50 -9.22 26.16
C LYS A 215 -14.60 -9.90 24.79
N GLU A 216 -15.65 -9.62 24.03
CA GLU A 216 -15.83 -10.16 22.67
C GLU A 216 -14.71 -9.70 21.71
N ILE A 217 -14.30 -8.44 21.80
CA ILE A 217 -13.18 -7.91 21.00
C ILE A 217 -11.88 -8.63 21.34
N VAL A 218 -11.54 -8.78 22.63
CA VAL A 218 -10.30 -9.42 23.08
C VAL A 218 -10.28 -10.91 22.77
N GLN A 219 -11.43 -11.57 22.81
CA GLN A 219 -11.59 -12.98 22.41
C GLN A 219 -11.62 -13.17 20.89
N GLY A 220 -11.54 -12.10 20.11
CA GLY A 220 -11.46 -12.16 18.66
C GLY A 220 -12.77 -12.54 17.97
N GLY A 221 -13.94 -12.15 18.51
CA GLY A 221 -15.25 -12.46 17.91
C GLY A 221 -15.35 -12.08 16.43
N ILE A 222 -14.83 -10.90 16.05
CA ILE A 222 -14.75 -10.47 14.64
C ILE A 222 -13.87 -11.42 13.83
N VAL A 223 -12.71 -11.80 14.34
CA VAL A 223 -11.76 -12.68 13.64
C VAL A 223 -12.40 -14.05 13.40
N LYS A 224 -13.07 -14.63 14.41
CA LYS A 224 -13.82 -15.88 14.28
C LYS A 224 -14.87 -15.79 13.18
N SER A 225 -15.68 -14.73 13.18
CA SER A 225 -16.69 -14.47 12.13
C SER A 225 -16.05 -14.36 10.74
N VAL A 226 -14.94 -13.64 10.62
CA VAL A 226 -14.19 -13.49 9.36
C VAL A 226 -13.63 -14.82 8.87
N MET A 227 -13.07 -15.66 9.76
CA MET A 227 -12.60 -17.00 9.40
C MET A 227 -13.74 -17.89 8.89
N THR A 228 -14.87 -17.92 9.57
CA THR A 228 -16.07 -18.65 9.15
C THR A 228 -16.50 -18.23 7.74
N ASN A 229 -16.57 -16.92 7.49
CA ASN A 229 -16.95 -16.40 6.18
C ASN A 229 -15.92 -16.73 5.10
N ALA A 230 -14.63 -16.67 5.42
CA ALA A 230 -13.53 -17.01 4.51
C ALA A 230 -13.56 -18.49 4.09
N VAL A 231 -13.77 -19.41 5.04
CA VAL A 231 -13.86 -20.85 4.79
C VAL A 231 -15.10 -21.15 3.95
N LYS A 232 -16.26 -20.57 4.28
CA LYS A 232 -17.50 -20.74 3.50
C LYS A 232 -17.41 -20.19 2.08
N ALA A 233 -16.74 -19.05 1.90
CA ALA A 233 -16.60 -18.40 0.60
C ALA A 233 -15.63 -19.15 -0.33
N THR A 234 -14.52 -19.67 0.20
CA THR A 234 -13.46 -20.28 -0.64
C THR A 234 -13.51 -21.79 -0.72
N LYS A 235 -14.08 -22.47 0.29
CA LYS A 235 -14.29 -23.94 0.34
C LYS A 235 -13.03 -24.76 0.02
N THR A 236 -11.85 -24.21 0.34
CA THR A 236 -10.55 -24.77 -0.07
C THR A 236 -9.65 -24.97 1.13
N ILE A 237 -9.01 -26.15 1.24
CA ILE A 237 -8.03 -26.46 2.31
C ILE A 237 -6.87 -25.46 2.38
N ARG A 238 -6.48 -24.92 1.21
CA ARG A 238 -5.47 -23.87 1.10
C ARG A 238 -5.83 -22.64 1.93
N MET A 239 -7.11 -22.24 2.00
CA MET A 239 -7.52 -21.11 2.83
C MET A 239 -7.23 -21.41 4.30
N VAL A 240 -7.64 -22.58 4.80
CA VAL A 240 -7.44 -22.98 6.20
C VAL A 240 -5.95 -22.99 6.55
N SER A 241 -5.12 -23.62 5.72
CA SER A 241 -3.66 -23.64 5.93
C SER A 241 -3.05 -22.24 5.95
N GLU A 242 -3.50 -21.34 5.07
CA GLU A 242 -2.99 -19.98 5.05
C GLU A 242 -3.46 -19.14 6.25
N LEU A 243 -4.68 -19.35 6.75
CA LEU A 243 -5.17 -18.71 7.97
C LEU A 243 -4.43 -19.23 9.21
N GLN A 244 -4.18 -20.53 9.29
CA GLN A 244 -3.36 -21.13 10.34
C GLN A 244 -1.98 -20.48 10.42
N LYS A 245 -1.27 -20.37 9.28
CA LYS A 245 0.03 -19.68 9.21
C LYS A 245 -0.04 -18.24 9.71
N VAL A 246 -1.12 -17.52 9.38
CA VAL A 246 -1.31 -16.14 9.85
C VAL A 246 -1.43 -16.11 11.38
N ILE A 247 -2.28 -16.96 11.96
CA ILE A 247 -2.52 -17.04 13.40
C ILE A 247 -1.25 -17.43 14.16
N GLU A 248 -0.49 -18.40 13.64
CA GLU A 248 0.77 -18.87 14.22
C GLU A 248 1.88 -17.80 14.14
N SER A 249 1.95 -17.09 13.01
CA SER A 249 2.97 -16.04 12.80
C SER A 249 2.74 -14.79 13.67
N TYR A 250 1.51 -14.56 14.14
CA TYR A 250 1.18 -13.38 14.91
C TYR A 250 1.57 -13.55 16.40
N GLY A 251 2.31 -12.59 16.93
CA GLY A 251 2.76 -12.58 18.34
C GLY A 251 1.63 -12.22 19.32
N MET A 252 0.66 -13.13 19.48
CA MET A 252 -0.49 -12.97 20.39
C MET A 252 -0.31 -13.78 21.68
N SER A 253 -1.22 -13.61 22.65
CA SER A 253 -1.30 -14.51 23.80
C SER A 253 -1.59 -15.95 23.37
N GLY A 254 -1.00 -16.92 24.09
CA GLY A 254 -1.18 -18.35 23.82
C GLY A 254 -2.65 -18.78 23.84
N GLU A 255 -3.41 -18.29 24.82
CA GLU A 255 -4.84 -18.60 24.98
C GLU A 255 -5.69 -18.17 23.78
N LEU A 256 -5.51 -16.94 23.28
CA LEU A 256 -6.26 -16.45 22.11
C LEU A 256 -5.86 -17.22 20.85
N ARG A 257 -4.57 -17.54 20.70
CA ARG A 257 -4.08 -18.33 19.58
C ARG A 257 -4.71 -19.73 19.57
N GLU A 258 -4.68 -20.43 20.69
CA GLU A 258 -5.26 -21.77 20.82
C GLU A 258 -6.76 -21.75 20.54
N ALA A 259 -7.49 -20.79 21.10
CA ALA A 259 -8.92 -20.64 20.85
C ALA A 259 -9.24 -20.43 19.36
N LEU A 260 -8.50 -19.55 18.67
CA LEU A 260 -8.70 -19.30 17.23
C LEU A 260 -8.33 -20.53 16.37
N LEU A 261 -7.30 -21.29 16.75
CA LEU A 261 -6.92 -22.50 16.04
C LEU A 261 -7.96 -23.62 16.22
N VAL A 262 -8.46 -23.82 17.44
CA VAL A 262 -9.53 -24.79 17.72
C VAL A 262 -10.76 -24.47 16.89
N ASP A 263 -11.19 -23.21 16.85
CA ASP A 263 -12.32 -22.77 16.03
C ASP A 263 -12.06 -23.00 14.53
N LEU A 264 -10.86 -22.68 14.03
CA LEU A 264 -10.49 -22.88 12.63
C LEU A 264 -10.52 -24.36 12.22
N TYR A 265 -10.01 -25.26 13.07
CA TYR A 265 -10.06 -26.71 12.82
C TYR A 265 -11.48 -27.26 12.93
N GLY A 266 -12.30 -26.75 13.84
CA GLY A 266 -13.73 -27.06 13.93
C GLY A 266 -14.46 -26.74 12.63
N LEU A 267 -14.27 -25.51 12.11
CA LEU A 267 -14.83 -25.08 10.82
C LEU A 267 -14.39 -25.96 9.65
N TRP A 268 -13.14 -26.42 9.66
CA TRP A 268 -12.64 -27.34 8.63
C TRP A 268 -13.30 -28.72 8.71
N LYS A 269 -13.47 -29.26 9.93
CA LYS A 269 -14.14 -30.54 10.15
C LYS A 269 -15.59 -30.51 9.67
N GLU A 270 -16.35 -29.49 10.05
CA GLU A 270 -17.73 -29.30 9.59
C GLU A 270 -17.83 -29.20 8.06
N HIS A 271 -16.87 -28.53 7.43
CA HIS A 271 -16.82 -28.43 5.97
C HIS A 271 -16.50 -29.77 5.30
N MET A 272 -15.64 -30.60 5.90
CA MET A 272 -15.32 -31.94 5.39
C MET A 272 -16.53 -32.88 5.53
N ASP A 273 -17.17 -32.90 6.69
CA ASP A 273 -18.34 -33.73 6.97
C ASP A 273 -19.50 -33.39 6.00
N ALA A 274 -19.74 -32.11 5.73
CA ALA A 274 -20.76 -31.65 4.76
C ALA A 274 -20.43 -32.00 3.30
N ARG A 275 -19.15 -32.20 2.97
CA ARG A 275 -18.72 -32.61 1.62
C ARG A 275 -18.97 -34.10 1.40
N ASP A 276 -18.74 -34.91 2.41
CA ASP A 276 -18.93 -36.36 2.37
C ASP A 276 -20.43 -36.73 2.32
N GLU A 277 -21.30 -35.96 2.96
CA GLU A 277 -22.76 -36.11 2.88
C GLU A 277 -23.33 -35.81 1.49
N ASN A 278 -22.76 -34.83 0.77
CA ASN A 278 -23.26 -34.40 -0.55
C ASN A 278 -22.72 -35.25 -1.72
N THR A 279 -21.89 -36.25 -1.42
CA THR A 279 -21.30 -37.19 -2.39
C THR A 279 -21.91 -38.60 -2.30
N ARG A 280 -22.87 -38.81 -1.38
CA ARG A 280 -23.71 -40.01 -1.26
C ARG A 280 -25.08 -39.78 -1.90
#